data_AF-A0A354QAN6-F1
#
_entry.id   AF-A0A354QAN6-F1
#
_cell.length_a   1.000
_cell.length_b   1.000
_cell.length_c   1.000
_cell.angle_alpha   90.00
_cell.angle_beta   90.00
_cell.angle_gamma   90.00
#
_symmetry.space_group_name_H-M   'P 1'
#
loop_
_entity.id
_entity.type
_entity.pdbx_description
1 polymer ?
#
loop_
_entity_poly.entity_id
_entity_poly.type
_entity_poly.pdbx_seq_one_letter_code
_entity_poly.pdbx_strand_id
1 'polypeptide(L)'
;ALDLVGRKMIQNDGILFQQLMEQFSQSIEKHREHPELSEIFKTFEGHCETLYETSLGSQEVLKTRGMEGVALYATPFLMYISSISAGWLLLQQAVVATEKLGQIKTENGVGDLADSSFLKENEDALFYANKLKTTRYFVEAIIPQFEALLAGGRKQNFDALEIVF
;
A
#
# COMPACT_ATOMS: atom_id res chain seq x y z
N ALA A 1 4.26 4.01 -16.92
CA ALA A 1 5.23 4.47 -15.91
C ALA A 1 5.60 5.93 -16.13
N LEU A 2 6.22 6.29 -17.27
CA LEU A 2 6.62 7.68 -17.56
C LEU A 2 5.47 8.69 -17.53
N ASP A 3 4.31 8.34 -18.08
CA ASP A 3 3.12 9.20 -18.03
C ASP A 3 2.67 9.51 -16.60
N LEU A 4 2.76 8.53 -15.70
CA LEU A 4 2.41 8.72 -14.29
C LEU A 4 3.31 9.80 -13.67
N VAL A 5 4.62 9.60 -13.76
CA VAL A 5 5.58 10.46 -13.06
C VAL A 5 5.74 11.82 -13.75
N GLY A 6 5.86 11.84 -15.07
CA GLY A 6 6.13 13.06 -15.83
C GLY A 6 4.90 13.92 -16.12
N ARG A 7 3.68 13.40 -15.94
CA ARG A 7 2.46 14.16 -16.25
C ARG A 7 1.37 14.04 -15.19
N LYS A 8 0.99 12.83 -14.78
CA LYS A 8 -0.17 12.65 -13.87
C LYS A 8 0.07 13.16 -12.46
N MET A 9 1.25 12.91 -11.90
CA MET A 9 1.56 13.36 -10.53
C MET A 9 1.67 14.87 -10.39
N ILE A 10 2.02 15.57 -11.48
CA ILE A 10 2.16 17.03 -11.50
C ILE A 10 0.93 17.73 -12.10
N GLN A 11 -0.06 16.96 -12.57
CA GLN A 11 -1.27 17.51 -13.20
C GLN A 11 -2.06 18.33 -12.18
N ASN A 12 -2.57 19.49 -12.58
CA ASN A 12 -3.33 20.41 -11.73
C ASN A 12 -2.56 20.73 -10.44
N ASP A 13 -1.27 21.09 -10.58
CA ASP A 13 -0.35 21.38 -9.48
C ASP A 13 -0.22 20.23 -8.46
N GLY A 14 -0.44 18.99 -8.92
CA GLY A 14 -0.34 17.78 -8.13
C GLY A 14 -1.52 17.51 -7.18
N ILE A 15 -2.62 18.27 -7.30
CA ILE A 15 -3.77 18.15 -6.39
C ILE A 15 -4.37 16.74 -6.37
N LEU A 16 -4.38 16.03 -7.50
CA LEU A 16 -4.94 14.67 -7.57
C LEU A 16 -4.09 13.68 -6.77
N PHE A 17 -2.77 13.84 -6.76
CA PHE A 17 -1.88 13.03 -5.96
C PHE A 17 -2.03 13.37 -4.47
N GLN A 18 -2.13 14.65 -4.13
CA GLN A 18 -2.38 15.09 -2.75
C GLN A 18 -3.71 14.54 -2.20
N GLN A 19 -4.78 14.58 -2.99
CA GLN A 19 -6.07 14.00 -2.62
C GLN A 19 -5.97 12.48 -2.39
N LEU A 20 -5.21 11.75 -3.21
CA LEU A 20 -4.99 10.32 -2.98
C LEU A 20 -4.26 10.07 -1.66
N MET A 21 -3.20 10.83 -1.35
CA MET A 21 -2.49 10.72 -0.07
C MET A 21 -3.40 11.06 1.11
N GLU A 22 -4.28 12.05 0.95
CA GLU A 22 -5.27 12.42 1.95
C GLU A 22 -6.27 11.27 2.20
N GLN A 23 -6.75 10.59 1.16
CA GLN A 23 -7.60 9.41 1.33
C GLN A 23 -6.93 8.30 2.14
N PHE A 24 -5.63 8.07 1.93
CA PHE A 24 -4.86 7.11 2.72
C PHE A 24 -4.74 7.56 4.17
N SER A 25 -4.36 8.81 4.40
CA SER A 25 -4.22 9.42 5.73
C SER A 25 -5.54 9.36 6.53
N GLN A 26 -6.66 9.76 5.92
CA GLN A 26 -7.99 9.69 6.53
C GLN A 26 -8.37 8.24 6.89
N SER A 27 -8.04 7.28 6.02
CA SER A 27 -8.30 5.87 6.27
C SER A 27 -7.46 5.30 7.41
N ILE A 28 -6.20 5.72 7.52
CA ILE A 28 -5.29 5.33 8.60
C ILE A 28 -5.80 5.89 9.93
N GLU A 29 -6.07 7.20 9.98
CA GLU A 29 -6.50 7.87 11.21
C GLU A 29 -7.82 7.29 11.73
N LYS A 30 -8.77 7.01 10.84
CA LYS A 30 -10.06 6.39 11.19
C LYS A 30 -9.90 5.03 11.90
N HIS A 31 -8.85 4.28 11.62
CA HIS A 31 -8.66 2.91 12.13
C HIS A 31 -7.38 2.74 12.95
N ARG A 32 -6.75 3.84 13.37
CA ARG A 32 -5.50 3.83 14.14
C ARG A 32 -5.64 3.08 15.46
N GLU A 33 -6.81 3.16 16.08
CA GLU A 33 -7.14 2.47 17.34
C GLU A 33 -8.00 1.20 17.12
N HIS A 34 -8.08 0.68 15.88
CA HIS A 34 -8.91 -0.49 15.59
C HIS A 34 -8.39 -1.73 16.34
N PRO A 35 -9.22 -2.43 17.14
CA PRO A 35 -8.76 -3.47 18.07
C PRO A 35 -7.91 -4.59 17.44
N GLU A 36 -8.26 -4.99 16.21
CA GLU A 36 -7.58 -6.10 15.51
C GLU A 36 -6.65 -5.64 14.37
N LEU A 37 -6.76 -4.37 13.94
CA LEU A 37 -6.14 -3.88 12.70
C LEU A 37 -5.18 -2.71 12.90
N SER A 38 -5.07 -2.16 14.11
CA SER A 38 -4.18 -1.02 14.41
C SER A 38 -2.74 -1.25 13.91
N GLU A 39 -2.15 -2.42 14.20
CA GLU A 39 -0.78 -2.73 13.79
C GLU A 39 -0.61 -2.84 12.26
N ILE A 40 -1.61 -3.36 11.54
CA ILE A 40 -1.52 -3.46 10.08
C ILE A 40 -1.73 -2.09 9.43
N PHE A 41 -2.58 -1.23 10.01
CA PHE A 41 -2.72 0.17 9.59
C PHE A 41 -1.45 0.98 9.86
N LYS A 42 -0.78 0.77 10.99
CA LYS A 42 0.53 1.38 11.29
C LYS A 42 1.62 0.93 10.31
N THR A 43 1.63 -0.34 9.94
CA THR A 43 2.55 -0.84 8.89
C THR A 43 2.25 -0.19 7.55
N PHE A 44 0.97 -0.05 7.20
CA PHE A 44 0.54 0.61 5.98
C PHE A 44 0.86 2.12 5.96
N GLU A 45 0.79 2.79 7.12
CA GLU A 45 1.18 4.19 7.30
C GLU A 45 2.64 4.42 6.87
N GLY A 46 3.58 3.58 7.33
CA GLY A 46 4.98 3.67 6.93
C GLY A 46 5.21 3.48 5.42
N HIS A 47 4.41 2.65 4.76
CA HIS A 47 4.43 2.52 3.29
C HIS A 47 3.94 3.80 2.59
N CYS A 48 2.91 4.43 3.13
CA CYS A 48 2.38 5.70 2.59
C CYS A 48 3.39 6.84 2.77
N GLU A 49 4.07 6.91 3.91
CA GLU A 49 5.15 7.88 4.17
C GLU A 49 6.28 7.72 3.14
N THR A 50 6.76 6.49 2.96
CA THR A 50 7.81 6.18 1.99
C THR A 50 7.41 6.52 0.55
N LEU A 51 6.14 6.31 0.19
CA LEU A 51 5.62 6.71 -1.11
C LEU A 51 5.63 8.24 -1.28
N TYR A 52 5.20 8.98 -0.26
CA TYR A 52 5.20 10.43 -0.28
C TYR A 52 6.62 10.98 -0.46
N GLU A 53 7.58 10.48 0.32
CA GLU A 53 9.00 10.86 0.22
C GLU A 53 9.57 10.55 -1.16
N THR A 54 9.33 9.33 -1.68
CA THR A 54 9.80 8.93 -3.02
C THR A 54 9.20 9.81 -4.12
N SER A 55 7.95 10.24 -3.95
CA SER A 55 7.27 11.13 -4.90
C SER A 55 7.92 12.52 -4.92
N LEU A 56 8.26 13.09 -3.76
CA LEU A 56 8.99 14.35 -3.65
C LEU A 56 10.39 14.23 -4.28
N GLY A 57 11.13 13.16 -3.98
CA GLY A 57 12.43 12.89 -4.57
C GLY A 57 12.38 12.78 -6.10
N SER A 58 11.33 12.14 -6.65
CA SER A 58 11.14 12.01 -8.09
C SER A 58 10.90 13.36 -8.79
N GLN A 59 10.21 14.30 -8.12
CA GLN A 59 10.04 15.66 -8.65
C GLN A 59 11.36 16.43 -8.68
N GLU A 60 12.21 16.25 -7.67
CA GLU A 60 13.53 16.87 -7.64
C GLU A 60 14.45 16.30 -8.73
N VAL A 61 14.44 14.98 -8.93
CA VAL A 61 15.16 14.34 -10.04
C VAL A 61 14.66 14.85 -11.39
N LEU A 62 13.35 15.03 -11.57
CA LEU A 62 12.79 15.59 -12.81
C LEU A 62 13.33 17.00 -13.09
N LYS A 63 13.43 17.84 -12.06
CA LYS A 63 13.94 19.22 -12.18
C LYS A 63 15.44 19.26 -12.49
N THR A 64 16.22 18.38 -11.89
CA THR A 64 17.70 18.42 -11.93
C THR A 64 18.31 17.60 -13.06
N ARG A 65 17.73 16.43 -13.38
CA ARG A 65 18.23 15.48 -14.39
C ARG A 65 17.28 15.28 -15.57
N GLY A 66 16.13 15.97 -15.57
CA GLY A 66 15.14 15.83 -16.63
C GLY A 66 14.44 14.47 -16.63
N MET A 67 13.74 14.17 -17.72
CA MET A 67 12.90 12.98 -17.83
C MET A 67 13.71 11.67 -17.79
N GLU A 68 14.96 11.68 -18.27
CA GLU A 68 15.84 10.51 -18.32
C GLU A 68 16.20 10.02 -16.91
N GLY A 69 16.49 10.94 -15.97
CA GLY A 69 16.77 10.59 -14.58
C GLY A 69 15.59 9.88 -13.89
N VAL A 70 14.38 10.39 -14.14
CA VAL A 70 13.15 9.77 -13.61
C VAL A 70 12.84 8.45 -14.30
N ALA A 71 13.13 8.32 -15.59
CA ALA A 71 12.79 7.15 -16.39
C ALA A 71 13.39 5.86 -15.85
N LEU A 72 14.60 5.93 -15.28
CA LEU A 72 15.31 4.79 -14.72
C LEU A 72 14.51 4.07 -13.60
N TYR A 73 13.72 4.82 -12.83
CA TYR A 73 12.96 4.29 -11.69
C TYR A 73 11.44 4.44 -11.82
N ALA A 74 10.94 4.93 -12.96
CA ALA A 74 9.51 5.18 -13.15
C ALA A 74 8.64 3.91 -13.05
N THR A 75 9.13 2.77 -13.51
CA THR A 75 8.39 1.50 -13.45
C THR A 75 8.32 0.95 -12.01
N PRO A 76 9.44 0.82 -11.27
CA PRO A 76 9.41 0.52 -9.83
C PRO A 76 8.47 1.46 -9.05
N PHE A 77 8.51 2.76 -9.33
CA PHE A 77 7.65 3.73 -8.66
C PHE A 77 6.16 3.49 -8.96
N LEU A 78 5.80 3.25 -10.22
CA LEU A 78 4.43 2.89 -10.62
C LEU A 78 3.95 1.62 -9.90
N MET A 79 4.80 0.60 -9.78
CA MET A 79 4.44 -0.64 -9.07
C MET A 79 4.20 -0.37 -7.59
N TYR A 80 5.03 0.46 -6.96
CA TYR A 80 4.91 0.78 -5.53
C TYR A 80 3.61 1.53 -5.21
N ILE A 81 3.31 2.64 -5.91
CA ILE A 81 2.05 3.37 -5.70
C ILE A 81 0.81 2.51 -5.99
N SER A 82 0.90 1.61 -6.99
CA SER A 82 -0.18 0.67 -7.31
C SER A 82 -0.39 -0.34 -6.17
N SER A 83 0.69 -0.85 -5.60
CA SER A 83 0.62 -1.78 -4.47
C SER A 83 0.04 -1.13 -3.22
N ILE A 84 0.39 0.13 -2.93
CA ILE A 84 -0.19 0.88 -1.81
C ILE A 84 -1.67 1.12 -2.04
N SER A 85 -2.07 1.50 -3.25
CA SER A 85 -3.49 1.66 -3.61
C SER A 85 -4.28 0.36 -3.45
N ALA A 86 -3.71 -0.78 -3.85
CA ALA A 86 -4.32 -2.09 -3.62
C ALA A 86 -4.38 -2.46 -2.13
N GLY A 87 -3.32 -2.19 -1.37
CA GLY A 87 -3.25 -2.39 0.07
C GLY A 87 -4.33 -1.60 0.83
N TRP A 88 -4.54 -0.33 0.46
CA TRP A 88 -5.62 0.50 0.98
C TRP A 88 -7.01 -0.12 0.77
N LEU A 89 -7.29 -0.62 -0.43
CA LEU A 89 -8.57 -1.29 -0.72
C LEU A 89 -8.71 -2.61 0.05
N LEU A 90 -7.63 -3.39 0.19
CA LEU A 90 -7.62 -4.62 0.98
C LEU A 90 -7.83 -4.36 2.48
N LEU A 91 -7.31 -3.23 2.99
CA LEU A 91 -7.57 -2.79 4.37
C LEU A 91 -9.02 -2.40 4.58
N GLN A 92 -9.65 -1.70 3.65
CA GLN A 92 -11.10 -1.44 3.71
C GLN A 92 -11.91 -2.74 3.74
N GLN A 93 -11.53 -3.74 2.93
CA GLN A 93 -12.15 -5.07 2.98
C GLN A 93 -11.89 -5.77 4.32
N ALA A 94 -10.72 -5.60 4.92
CA ALA A 94 -10.39 -6.20 6.21
C ALA A 94 -11.22 -5.61 7.37
N VAL A 95 -11.50 -4.31 7.34
CA VAL A 95 -12.40 -3.67 8.32
C VAL A 95 -13.79 -4.31 8.26
N VAL A 96 -14.38 -4.38 7.06
CA VAL A 96 -15.70 -5.02 6.86
C VAL A 96 -15.66 -6.50 7.24
N ALA A 97 -14.59 -7.21 6.89
CA ALA A 97 -14.43 -8.62 7.23
C ALA A 97 -14.36 -8.85 8.75
N THR A 98 -13.71 -7.94 9.49
CA THR A 98 -13.63 -8.04 10.96
C THR A 98 -15.01 -7.89 11.59
N GLU A 99 -15.79 -6.89 11.15
CA GLU A 99 -17.16 -6.68 11.62
C GLU A 99 -18.06 -7.89 11.33
N LYS A 100 -17.98 -8.42 10.10
CA LYS A 100 -18.79 -9.58 9.68
C LYS A 100 -18.40 -10.85 10.41
N LEU A 101 -17.11 -11.08 10.61
CA LEU A 101 -16.62 -12.22 11.37
C LEU A 101 -17.06 -12.13 12.85
N GLY A 102 -17.02 -10.94 13.45
CA GLY A 102 -17.53 -10.70 14.80
C GLY A 102 -19.02 -11.01 14.96
N GLN A 103 -19.84 -10.65 13.96
CA GLN A 103 -21.28 -10.98 13.92
C GLN A 103 -21.48 -12.50 13.88
N ILE A 104 -20.81 -13.20 12.95
CA ILE A 104 -20.91 -14.66 12.81
C ILE A 104 -20.50 -15.37 14.11
N LYS A 105 -19.41 -14.92 14.75
CA LYS A 105 -18.95 -15.47 16.05
C LYS A 105 -20.02 -15.32 17.13
N THR A 106 -20.64 -14.13 17.22
CA THR A 106 -21.69 -13.84 18.21
C THR A 106 -22.93 -14.71 17.99
N GLU A 107 -23.39 -14.81 16.73
CA GLU A 107 -24.58 -15.59 16.36
C GLU A 107 -24.42 -17.09 16.61
N ASN A 108 -23.20 -17.62 16.44
CA ASN A 108 -22.90 -19.04 16.63
C ASN A 108 -22.37 -19.35 18.04
N GLY A 109 -22.26 -18.35 18.92
CA GLY A 109 -21.73 -18.52 20.28
C GLY A 109 -20.27 -18.98 20.32
N VAL A 110 -19.49 -18.66 19.28
CA VAL A 110 -18.10 -19.09 19.14
C VAL A 110 -17.16 -18.00 19.66
N GLY A 111 -16.27 -18.39 20.58
CA GLY A 111 -15.23 -17.55 21.15
C GLY A 111 -14.07 -17.33 20.18
N ASP A 112 -12.86 -17.74 20.54
CA ASP A 112 -11.72 -17.61 19.63
C ASP A 112 -11.82 -18.59 18.44
N LEU A 113 -11.49 -18.12 17.23
CA LEU A 113 -11.51 -18.91 15.99
C LEU A 113 -10.22 -19.71 15.78
N ALA A 114 -9.49 -19.98 16.87
CA ALA A 114 -8.29 -20.79 16.85
C ALA A 114 -8.58 -22.24 16.38
N ASP A 115 -9.82 -22.73 16.56
CA ASP A 115 -10.23 -24.02 16.02
C ASP A 115 -10.60 -23.93 14.53
N SER A 116 -9.83 -24.64 13.71
CA SER A 116 -10.05 -24.76 12.27
C SER A 116 -11.32 -25.51 11.89
N SER A 117 -11.97 -26.22 12.81
CA SER A 117 -13.20 -26.98 12.56
C SER A 117 -14.36 -26.07 12.17
N PHE A 118 -14.65 -25.04 12.97
CA PHE A 118 -15.73 -24.08 12.70
C PHE A 118 -15.53 -23.35 11.37
N LEU A 119 -14.30 -22.94 11.06
CA LEU A 119 -13.98 -22.29 9.78
C LEU A 119 -14.18 -23.25 8.60
N LYS A 120 -14.03 -24.57 8.76
CA LYS A 120 -14.29 -25.52 7.66
C LYS A 120 -15.79 -25.76 7.45
N GLU A 121 -16.59 -25.59 8.50
CA GLU A 121 -18.03 -25.84 8.48
C GLU A 121 -18.85 -24.60 8.14
N ASN A 122 -18.27 -23.40 8.27
CA ASN A 122 -18.91 -22.13 7.95
C ASN A 122 -18.12 -21.37 6.87
N GLU A 123 -18.61 -21.43 5.62
CA GLU A 123 -17.96 -20.83 4.45
C GLU A 123 -17.80 -19.30 4.56
N ASP A 124 -18.77 -18.60 5.14
CA ASP A 124 -18.72 -17.15 5.34
C ASP A 124 -17.64 -16.78 6.36
N ALA A 125 -17.58 -17.50 7.49
CA ALA A 125 -16.54 -17.31 8.49
C ALA A 125 -15.15 -17.54 7.88
N LEU A 126 -15.01 -18.60 7.07
CA LEU A 126 -13.77 -18.91 6.35
C LEU A 126 -13.37 -17.78 5.41
N PHE A 127 -14.31 -17.27 4.63
CA PHE A 127 -14.08 -16.20 3.67
C PHE A 127 -13.56 -14.93 4.37
N TYR A 128 -14.25 -14.47 5.42
CA TYR A 128 -13.83 -13.26 6.13
C TYR A 128 -12.51 -13.46 6.89
N ALA A 129 -12.31 -14.61 7.54
CA ALA A 129 -11.03 -14.92 8.19
C ALA A 129 -9.86 -14.94 7.18
N ASN A 130 -10.07 -15.48 5.98
CA ASN A 130 -9.06 -15.49 4.93
C ASN A 130 -8.83 -14.12 4.29
N LYS A 131 -9.83 -13.23 4.28
CA LYS A 131 -9.65 -11.82 3.89
C LYS A 131 -8.66 -11.13 4.81
N LEU A 132 -8.79 -11.30 6.13
CA LEU A 132 -7.84 -10.72 7.09
C LEU A 132 -6.41 -11.22 6.86
N LYS A 133 -6.24 -12.54 6.68
CA LYS A 133 -4.93 -13.15 6.40
C LYS A 133 -4.32 -12.64 5.09
N THR A 134 -5.13 -12.53 4.04
CA THR A 134 -4.70 -12.05 2.72
C THR A 134 -4.26 -10.59 2.79
N THR A 135 -5.03 -9.73 3.44
CA THR A 135 -4.68 -8.31 3.62
C THR A 135 -3.37 -8.17 4.40
N ARG A 136 -3.22 -8.91 5.50
CA ARG A 136 -2.00 -8.91 6.30
C ARG A 136 -0.78 -9.30 5.47
N TYR A 137 -0.85 -10.44 4.78
CA TYR A 137 0.22 -10.92 3.92
C TYR A 137 0.57 -9.91 2.81
N PHE A 138 -0.44 -9.29 2.20
CA PHE A 138 -0.19 -8.31 1.14
C PHE A 138 0.58 -7.09 1.67
N VAL A 139 0.15 -6.52 2.79
CA VAL A 139 0.77 -5.32 3.37
C VAL A 139 2.17 -5.61 3.94
N GLU A 140 2.34 -6.75 4.62
CA GLU A 140 3.60 -7.09 5.31
C GLU A 140 4.62 -7.79 4.40
N ALA A 141 4.20 -8.50 3.35
CA ALA A 141 5.10 -9.30 2.51
C ALA A 141 5.14 -8.90 1.04
N ILE A 142 4.05 -8.36 0.47
CA ILE A 142 4.00 -8.01 -0.97
C ILE A 142 4.46 -6.57 -1.21
N ILE A 143 3.90 -5.58 -0.49
CA ILE A 143 4.26 -4.16 -0.66
C ILE A 143 5.78 -3.92 -0.53
N PRO A 144 6.50 -4.47 0.47
CA PRO A 144 7.94 -4.22 0.63
C PRO A 144 8.79 -4.66 -0.57
N GLN A 145 8.33 -5.63 -1.37
CA GLN A 145 9.06 -6.08 -2.56
C GLN A 145 9.20 -4.96 -3.60
N PHE A 146 8.16 -4.13 -3.76
CA PHE A 146 8.19 -3.01 -4.69
C PHE A 146 9.00 -1.84 -4.13
N GLU A 147 8.98 -1.64 -2.82
CA GLU A 147 9.83 -0.65 -2.15
C GLU A 147 11.33 -0.97 -2.31
N ALA A 148 11.69 -2.25 -2.30
CA ALA A 148 13.07 -2.69 -2.52
C ALA A 148 13.58 -2.33 -3.93
N LEU A 149 12.71 -2.39 -4.95
CA LEU A 149 13.06 -2.01 -6.33
C LEU A 149 13.39 -0.50 -6.47
N LEU A 150 12.99 0.32 -5.49
CA LEU A 150 13.29 1.75 -5.44
C LEU A 150 14.61 2.09 -4.74
N ALA A 151 15.35 1.09 -4.24
CA ALA A 151 16.59 1.32 -3.48
C ALA A 151 17.66 2.08 -4.28
N GLY A 152 17.78 1.83 -5.60
CA GLY A 152 18.70 2.57 -6.48
C GLY A 152 18.32 4.05 -6.61
N GLY A 153 17.02 4.33 -6.76
CA GLY A 153 16.49 5.69 -6.85
C GLY A 153 16.70 6.47 -5.56
N ARG A 154 16.48 5.84 -4.40
CA ARG A 154 16.76 6.44 -3.08
C ARG A 154 18.24 6.77 -2.88
N LYS A 155 19.13 5.95 -3.43
CA LYS A 155 20.58 6.20 -3.43
C LYS A 155 21.04 7.17 -4.52
N GLN A 156 20.11 7.69 -5.35
CA GLN A 156 20.41 8.51 -6.51
C GLN A 156 21.46 7.89 -7.44
N ASN A 157 21.44 6.56 -7.59
CA ASN A 157 22.32 5.91 -8.56
C ASN A 157 21.75 6.14 -9.97
N PHE A 158 22.47 6.89 -10.78
CA PHE A 158 22.12 7.17 -12.18
C PHE A 158 23.24 6.75 -13.14
N ASP A 159 24.20 5.95 -12.67
CA ASP A 159 25.42 5.59 -13.42
C ASP A 159 25.11 4.94 -14.77
N ALA A 160 23.98 4.21 -14.85
CA ALA A 160 23.50 3.61 -16.10
C ALA A 160 23.25 4.64 -17.22
N LEU A 161 22.92 5.89 -16.87
CA LEU A 161 22.73 6.99 -17.83
C LEU A 161 24.06 7.64 -18.24
N GLU A 162 25.14 7.37 -17.52
CA GLU A 162 26.45 8.01 -17.68
C GLU A 162 27.47 7.06 -18.37
N ILE A 163 27.04 5.88 -18.81
CA ILE A 163 27.88 4.91 -19.53
C ILE A 163 28.32 5.49 -20.88
N VAL A 164 29.63 5.46 -21.13
CA VAL A 164 30.26 5.85 -22.40
C VAL A 164 30.55 4.59 -23.22
N PHE A 165 30.15 4.58 -24.50
CA PHE A 165 30.39 3.49 -25.45
C PHE A 165 31.47 3.86 -26.49
#